data_AF-A0A552WLS2-F1
#
_entry.id   AF-A0A552WLS2-F1
#
_cell.length_a   1.000
_cell.length_b   1.000
_cell.length_c   1.000
_cell.angle_alpha   90.00
_cell.angle_beta   90.00
_cell.angle_gamma   90.00
#
_symmetry.space_group_name_H-M   'P 1'
#
loop_
_entity.id
_entity.type
_entity.pdbx_description
1 polymer ?
#
loop_
_entity_poly.entity_id
_entity_poly.type
_entity_poly.pdbx_seq_one_letter_code
_entity_poly.pdbx_strand_id
1 'polypeptide(L)'
;MNVSTATLDGVIAAIVETLGIEERAHTLDASTPLFGSMPELDSLAVLSLATTLEDRFGFEIDDADFTGDVFETVGTLAQFVESRVA
;
A
#
# COMPACT_ATOMS: atom_id res chain seq x y z
N MET A 1 -10.71 -14.50 -4.78
CA MET A 1 -10.25 -13.25 -4.15
C MET A 1 -9.32 -12.63 -5.15
N ASN A 2 -9.80 -11.66 -5.93
CA ASN A 2 -9.11 -11.23 -7.16
C ASN A 2 -8.98 -9.71 -7.09
N VAL A 3 -7.87 -9.23 -6.52
CA VAL A 3 -7.55 -7.81 -6.52
C VAL A 3 -7.52 -7.33 -7.96
N SER A 4 -8.27 -6.28 -8.22
CA SER A 4 -8.24 -5.55 -9.47
C SER A 4 -6.84 -5.00 -9.68
N THR A 5 -6.24 -5.26 -10.85
CA THR A 5 -4.91 -4.78 -11.19
C THR A 5 -4.80 -3.25 -11.07
N ALA A 6 -5.90 -2.53 -11.27
CA ALA A 6 -5.99 -1.10 -11.05
C ALA A 6 -5.80 -0.69 -9.57
N THR A 7 -6.38 -1.42 -8.62
CA THR A 7 -6.19 -1.15 -7.19
C THR A 7 -4.76 -1.48 -6.77
N LEU A 8 -4.22 -2.60 -7.25
CA LEU A 8 -2.83 -2.99 -6.99
C LEU A 8 -1.84 -1.92 -7.48
N ASP A 9 -1.98 -1.50 -8.74
CA ASP A 9 -1.14 -0.44 -9.33
C ASP A 9 -1.32 0.88 -8.57
N GLY A 10 -2.55 1.19 -8.16
CA GLY A 10 -2.88 2.33 -7.34
C GLY A 10 -2.13 2.37 -6.01
N VAL A 11 -2.06 1.22 -5.32
CA VAL A 11 -1.33 1.04 -4.06
C VAL A 11 0.17 1.08 -4.27
N ILE A 12 0.69 0.40 -5.30
CA ILE A 12 2.12 0.41 -5.64
C ILE A 12 2.59 1.83 -5.88
N ALA A 13 1.85 2.61 -6.68
CA ALA A 13 2.19 3.98 -6.98
C ALA A 13 2.15 4.88 -5.72
N ALA A 14 1.23 4.66 -4.78
CA ALA A 14 1.20 5.40 -3.51
C ALA A 14 2.43 5.08 -2.63
N ILE A 15 2.82 3.81 -2.54
CA ILE A 15 4.04 3.37 -1.82
C ILE A 15 5.28 3.99 -2.45
N VAL A 16 5.36 3.92 -3.78
CA VAL A 16 6.47 4.41 -4.57
C VAL A 16 6.64 5.92 -4.44
N GLU A 17 5.55 6.67 -4.48
CA GLU A 17 5.55 8.12 -4.30
C GLU A 17 5.94 8.49 -2.86
N THR A 18 5.44 7.74 -1.87
CA THR A 18 5.76 7.97 -0.45
C THR A 18 7.23 7.69 -0.14
N LEU A 19 7.79 6.61 -0.70
CA LEU A 19 9.16 6.17 -0.44
C LEU A 19 10.17 6.76 -1.44
N GLY A 20 9.72 7.39 -2.52
CA GLY A 20 10.57 7.92 -3.59
C GLY A 20 11.28 6.85 -4.43
N ILE A 21 10.67 5.67 -4.59
CA ILE A 21 11.28 4.50 -5.27
C ILE A 21 10.65 4.21 -6.63
N GLU A 22 10.48 5.24 -7.47
CA GLU A 22 9.81 5.16 -8.78
C GLU A 22 10.37 4.07 -9.69
N GLU A 23 11.69 3.90 -9.71
CA GLU A 23 12.34 2.86 -10.53
C GLU A 23 12.03 1.43 -10.05
N ARG A 24 11.68 1.25 -8.77
CA ARG A 24 11.33 -0.07 -8.22
C ARG A 24 9.86 -0.40 -8.34
N ALA A 25 8.99 0.57 -8.63
CA ALA A 25 7.55 0.38 -8.79
C ALA A 25 7.20 -0.82 -9.66
N HIS A 26 7.85 -0.93 -10.83
CA HIS A 26 7.60 -1.98 -11.81
C HIS A 26 8.11 -3.37 -11.40
N THR A 27 8.89 -3.44 -10.32
CA THR A 27 9.40 -4.70 -9.76
C THR A 27 8.59 -5.18 -8.56
N LEU A 28 7.68 -4.34 -8.04
CA LEU A 28 6.77 -4.67 -6.97
C LEU A 28 5.56 -5.40 -7.56
N ASP A 29 5.21 -6.54 -6.96
CA ASP A 29 4.04 -7.33 -7.31
C ASP A 29 3.20 -7.58 -6.04
N ALA A 30 1.98 -8.09 -6.18
CA ALA A 30 1.13 -8.47 -5.06
C ALA A 30 1.82 -9.45 -4.09
N SER A 31 2.73 -10.27 -4.59
CA SER A 31 3.50 -11.22 -3.78
C SER A 31 4.72 -10.59 -3.08
N THR A 32 5.01 -9.31 -3.33
CA THR A 32 6.16 -8.63 -2.74
C THR A 32 5.86 -8.24 -1.29
N PRO A 33 6.67 -8.70 -0.32
CA PRO A 33 6.52 -8.29 1.07
C PRO A 33 6.95 -6.84 1.28
N LEU A 34 6.17 -6.07 2.02
CA LEU A 34 6.50 -4.68 2.38
C LEU A 34 7.31 -4.66 3.68
N PHE A 35 6.80 -5.34 4.71
CA PHE A 35 7.52 -5.52 5.96
C PHE A 35 8.76 -6.40 5.76
N GLY A 36 9.94 -5.88 6.08
CA GLY A 36 11.22 -6.59 6.01
C GLY A 36 11.97 -6.52 4.67
N SER A 37 11.32 -6.18 3.56
CA SER A 37 12.00 -5.92 2.28
C SER A 37 12.28 -4.44 2.02
N MET A 38 11.51 -3.54 2.62
CA MET A 38 11.67 -2.10 2.50
C MET A 38 12.15 -1.51 3.83
N PRO A 39 13.47 -1.26 3.99
CA PRO A 39 13.97 -0.52 5.14
C PRO A 39 13.43 0.92 5.20
N GLU A 40 12.97 1.48 4.08
CA GLU A 40 12.39 2.83 4.01
C GLU A 40 10.97 2.95 4.60
N LEU A 41 10.29 1.83 4.84
CA LEU A 41 8.93 1.80 5.39
C LEU A 41 8.98 2.00 6.92
N ASP A 42 9.38 3.20 7.32
CA ASP A 42 9.43 3.67 8.71
C ASP A 42 8.03 4.04 9.24
N SER A 43 7.90 4.21 10.55
CA SER A 43 6.64 4.63 11.19
C SER A 43 6.06 5.93 10.64
N LEU A 44 6.90 6.83 10.13
CA LEU A 44 6.49 8.06 9.45
C LEU A 44 6.02 7.81 8.01
N ALA A 45 6.65 6.88 7.30
CA ALA A 45 6.27 6.51 5.94
C ALA A 45 4.89 5.84 5.92
N VAL A 46 4.57 5.03 6.94
CA VAL A 46 3.24 4.44 7.12
C VAL A 46 2.16 5.51 7.22
N LEU A 47 2.35 6.53 8.05
CA LEU A 47 1.40 7.65 8.18
C LEU A 47 1.20 8.39 6.85
N SER A 48 2.28 8.75 6.17
CA SER A 48 2.18 9.41 4.85
C SER A 48 1.50 8.51 3.82
N LEU A 49 1.80 7.21 3.81
CA LEU A 49 1.19 6.25 2.90
C LEU A 49 -0.31 6.10 3.16
N ALA A 50 -0.75 6.07 4.43
CA ALA A 50 -2.16 6.06 4.79
C ALA A 50 -2.87 7.26 4.14
N THR A 51 -2.37 8.47 4.40
CA THR A 51 -2.95 9.70 3.85
C THR A 51 -2.96 9.73 2.32
N THR A 52 -1.90 9.27 1.67
CA THR A 52 -1.85 9.18 0.20
C THR A 52 -2.89 8.21 -0.36
N LEU A 53 -3.10 7.06 0.30
CA LEU A 53 -4.13 6.11 -0.09
C LEU A 53 -5.53 6.69 0.14
N GLU A 54 -5.77 7.33 1.28
CA GLU A 54 -7.04 7.96 1.60
C GLU A 54 -7.41 9.04 0.56
N ASP A 55 -6.48 9.92 0.19
CA ASP A 55 -6.67 10.96 -0.82
C ASP A 55 -6.92 10.36 -2.22
N ARG A 56 -6.10 9.36 -2.60
CA ARG A 56 -6.16 8.74 -3.94
C ARG A 56 -7.46 7.98 -4.18
N PHE A 57 -7.92 7.23 -3.18
CA PHE A 57 -9.08 6.35 -3.32
C PHE A 57 -10.35 6.95 -2.71
N GLY A 58 -10.24 8.05 -1.96
CA GLY A 58 -11.38 8.77 -1.39
C GLY A 58 -12.06 8.04 -0.23
N PHE A 59 -11.31 7.31 0.59
CA PHE A 59 -11.82 6.61 1.78
C PHE A 59 -10.97 6.94 3.01
N GLU A 60 -11.47 6.61 4.20
CA GLU A 60 -10.74 6.81 5.47
C GLU A 60 -10.17 5.47 5.96
N ILE A 61 -8.89 5.48 6.36
CA ILE A 61 -8.17 4.35 6.92
C ILE A 61 -8.01 4.60 8.42
N ASP A 62 -8.60 3.72 9.23
CA ASP A 62 -8.41 3.77 10.67
C ASP A 62 -7.00 3.29 11.05
N ASP A 63 -6.29 3.98 11.95
CA ASP A 63 -5.00 3.54 12.48
C ASP A 63 -5.06 2.11 13.05
N ALA A 64 -6.23 1.70 13.56
CA ALA A 64 -6.47 0.35 14.07
C ALA A 64 -6.51 -0.73 12.99
N ASP A 65 -6.90 -0.38 11.76
CA ASP A 65 -6.84 -1.27 10.61
C ASP A 65 -5.44 -1.25 9.95
N PHE A 66 -4.72 -0.13 10.07
CA PHE A 66 -3.40 0.07 9.47
C PHE A 66 -2.27 -0.53 10.31
N THR A 67 -2.32 -1.85 10.46
CA THR A 67 -1.39 -2.64 11.27
C THR A 67 -0.36 -3.40 10.41
N GLY A 68 0.69 -3.92 11.03
CA GLY A 68 1.73 -4.70 10.34
C GLY A 68 1.22 -5.87 9.49
N ASP A 69 0.05 -6.42 9.80
CA ASP A 69 -0.62 -7.48 9.03
C ASP A 69 -1.05 -6.99 7.63
N VAL A 70 -1.64 -5.79 7.49
CA VAL A 70 -1.99 -5.26 6.15
C VAL A 70 -0.76 -4.87 5.35
N PHE A 71 0.36 -4.65 6.04
CA PHE A 71 1.68 -4.40 5.48
C PHE A 71 2.53 -5.64 5.25
N GLU A 72 1.95 -6.84 5.37
CA GLU A 72 2.70 -8.07 5.11
C GLU A 72 3.16 -8.10 3.64
N THR A 73 2.24 -7.83 2.70
CA THR A 73 2.53 -7.76 1.25
C THR A 73 1.74 -6.65 0.57
N VAL A 74 2.22 -6.24 -0.61
CA VAL A 74 1.48 -5.30 -1.47
C VAL A 74 0.08 -5.84 -1.81
N GLY A 75 -0.04 -7.16 -2.02
CA GLY A 75 -1.32 -7.81 -2.30
C GLY A 75 -2.31 -7.70 -1.13
N THR A 76 -1.84 -7.90 0.10
CA THR A 76 -2.65 -7.75 1.31
C THR A 76 -3.17 -6.31 1.44
N LEU A 77 -2.30 -5.32 1.24
CA LEU A 77 -2.68 -3.92 1.28
C LEU A 77 -3.69 -3.57 0.17
N ALA A 78 -3.45 -4.03 -1.06
CA ALA A 78 -4.37 -3.81 -2.17
C ALA A 78 -5.73 -4.50 -1.97
N GLN A 79 -5.76 -5.68 -1.35
CA GLN A 79 -7.01 -6.33 -0.96
C GLN A 79 -7.77 -5.51 0.08
N PHE A 80 -7.06 -4.96 1.07
CA PHE A 80 -7.66 -4.13 2.10
C PHE A 80 -8.29 -2.87 1.49
N VAL A 81 -7.55 -2.17 0.63
CA VAL A 81 -8.04 -1.00 -0.10
C VAL A 81 -9.24 -1.37 -0.98
N GLU A 82 -9.14 -2.45 -1.78
CA GLU A 82 -10.25 -2.89 -2.62
C GLU A 82 -11.52 -3.16 -1.80
N SER A 83 -11.40 -3.78 -0.63
CA SER A 83 -12.54 -4.05 0.25
C SER A 83 -13.19 -2.78 0.81
N ARG A 84 -12.50 -1.62 0.80
CA ARG A 84 -13.01 -0.33 1.27
C ARG A 84 -13.66 0.48 0.14
N VAL A 85 -13.18 0.30 -1.09
CA VAL A 85 -13.60 1.08 -2.27
C VAL A 85 -14.65 0.33 -3.12
N ALA A 86 -14.81 -0.98 -2.93
CA ALA A 86 -15.77 -1.83 -3.64
C ALA A 86 -17.24 -1.67 -3.18
#